data_AF-A0A523G8W2-F1
#
_entry.id   AF-A0A523G8W2-F1
#
_cell.length_a   1.000
_cell.length_b   1.000
_cell.length_c   1.000
_cell.angle_alpha   90.00
_cell.angle_beta   90.00
_cell.angle_gamma   90.00
#
_symmetry.space_group_name_H-M   'P 1'
#
loop_
_entity.id
_entity.type
_entity.pdbx_description
1 polymer ?
#
loop_
_entity_poly.entity_id
_entity_poly.type
_entity_poly.pdbx_seq_one_letter_code
_entity_poly.pdbx_strand_id
1 'polypeptide(L)'
;LGISTTEFVLQNRTVTGQFFADIGTVVAVGLIIGSPLIIYYMWKFIEPGLYPKEKSGLRFSAVFATLFFMLGIAFGYLIITPLALQFFAGYQISPEISNEFDISRYFSMITFWTFGVGILFQLPVVIYFLAKMGLATPNGLRKSRKYAVIGCLVLGAIFTPPDPISQVLVATPLLLLYEGSIWIAVVVKKKQDREMEEALR
;
A
#
# COMPACT_ATOMS: atom_id res chain seq x y z
N LEU A 1 16.20 11.60 16.48
CA LEU A 1 14.91 10.92 16.75
C LEU A 1 15.00 10.39 18.18
N GLY A 2 14.54 11.16 19.17
CA GLY A 2 14.57 10.79 20.59
C GLY A 2 13.58 9.67 20.88
N ILE A 3 13.86 8.48 20.35
CA ILE A 3 13.07 7.28 20.55
C ILE A 3 13.55 6.71 21.87
N SER A 4 12.81 6.96 22.95
CA SER A 4 12.97 6.23 24.20
C SER A 4 12.77 4.74 23.89
N THR A 5 13.82 3.95 23.99
CA THR A 5 13.76 2.50 23.82
C THR A 5 13.07 1.91 25.04
N THR A 6 11.75 1.75 24.99
CA THR A 6 11.06 0.86 25.91
C THR A 6 11.62 -0.54 25.66
N GLU A 7 12.20 -1.17 26.68
CA GLU A 7 12.65 -2.56 26.57
C GLU A 7 11.40 -3.45 26.42
N PHE A 8 11.13 -3.90 25.20
CA PHE A 8 10.04 -4.81 24.91
C PHE A 8 10.48 -6.24 25.14
N VAL A 9 9.98 -6.85 26.21
CA VAL A 9 10.13 -8.30 26.41
C VAL A 9 9.03 -9.00 25.61
N LEU A 10 9.42 -9.65 24.51
CA LEU A 10 8.51 -10.49 23.72
C LEU A 10 8.33 -11.84 24.40
N GLN A 11 7.10 -12.14 24.78
CA GLN A 11 6.75 -13.44 25.33
C GLN A 11 6.27 -14.38 24.23
N ASN A 12 6.57 -15.66 24.37
CA ASN A 12 5.97 -16.68 23.54
C ASN A 12 4.86 -17.37 24.33
N ARG A 13 3.60 -17.10 24.00
CA ARG A 13 2.45 -17.68 24.71
C ARG A 13 1.96 -18.99 24.11
N THR A 14 2.47 -19.38 22.94
CA THR A 14 2.05 -20.59 22.22
C THR A 14 3.25 -21.46 21.88
N VAL A 15 3.12 -22.78 22.03
CA VAL A 15 4.23 -23.71 21.74
C VAL A 15 4.72 -23.58 20.30
N THR A 16 3.82 -23.26 19.37
CA THR A 16 4.10 -23.12 17.94
C THR A 16 4.40 -21.69 17.50
N GLY A 17 4.30 -20.69 18.39
CA GLY A 17 4.31 -19.27 18.04
C GLY A 17 5.60 -18.82 17.36
N GLN A 18 6.74 -19.15 17.97
CA GLN A 18 8.06 -18.84 17.41
C GLN A 18 8.30 -19.50 16.04
N PHE A 19 7.87 -20.75 15.89
CA PHE A 19 8.00 -21.48 14.63
C PHE A 19 7.20 -20.84 13.50
N PHE A 20 5.93 -20.48 13.76
CA PHE A 20 5.10 -19.80 12.76
C PHE A 20 5.56 -18.37 12.48
N ALA A 21 6.10 -17.66 13.47
CA ALA A 21 6.67 -16.33 13.29
C ALA A 21 7.90 -16.39 12.36
N ASP A 22 8.78 -17.38 12.53
CA ASP A 22 9.96 -17.57 11.70
C ASP A 22 9.58 -17.91 10.25
N ILE A 23 8.78 -18.96 10.04
CA ILE A 23 8.32 -19.34 8.70
C ILE A 23 7.53 -18.21 8.03
N GLY A 24 6.65 -17.54 8.79
CA GLY A 24 5.87 -16.41 8.29
C GLY A 24 6.77 -15.28 7.79
N THR A 25 7.86 -15.01 8.50
CA THR A 25 8.85 -14.00 8.11
C THR A 25 9.62 -14.41 6.86
N VAL A 26 10.06 -15.66 6.76
CA VAL A 26 10.73 -16.18 5.55
C VAL A 26 9.82 -16.08 4.33
N VAL A 27 8.54 -16.46 4.47
CA VAL A 27 7.54 -16.36 3.39
C VAL A 27 7.30 -14.89 3.02
N ALA A 28 7.14 -14.01 4.00
CA ALA A 28 6.96 -12.58 3.79
C ALA A 28 8.13 -11.97 2.99
N VAL A 29 9.37 -12.22 3.42
CA VAL A 29 10.57 -11.72 2.72
C VAL A 29 10.68 -12.35 1.33
N GLY A 30 10.41 -13.64 1.19
CA GLY A 30 10.40 -14.33 -0.10
C GLY A 30 9.40 -13.72 -1.08
N LEU A 31 8.19 -13.33 -0.63
CA LEU A 31 7.20 -12.65 -1.44
C LEU A 31 7.63 -11.23 -1.82
N ILE A 32 8.30 -10.50 -0.94
CA ILE A 32 8.82 -9.16 -1.25
C ILE A 32 9.89 -9.24 -2.35
N ILE A 33 10.85 -10.16 -2.20
CA ILE A 33 11.92 -10.38 -3.20
C ILE A 33 11.34 -10.93 -4.50
N GLY A 34 10.34 -11.82 -4.42
CA GLY A 34 9.64 -12.39 -5.57
C GLY A 34 8.63 -11.44 -6.23
N SER A 35 8.30 -10.31 -5.60
CA SER A 35 7.29 -9.36 -6.09
C SER A 35 7.54 -8.84 -7.51
N PRO A 36 8.78 -8.59 -7.99
CA PRO A 36 9.00 -8.16 -9.37
C PRO A 36 8.50 -9.19 -10.39
N LEU A 37 8.73 -10.48 -10.12
CA LEU A 37 8.28 -11.57 -10.99
C LEU A 37 6.76 -11.75 -10.91
N ILE A 38 6.19 -11.75 -9.70
CA ILE A 38 4.73 -11.88 -9.51
C ILE A 38 4.00 -10.78 -10.25
N ILE A 39 4.43 -9.53 -10.06
CA ILE A 39 3.87 -8.36 -10.72
C ILE A 39 4.02 -8.49 -12.24
N TYR A 40 5.21 -8.85 -12.73
CA TYR A 40 5.43 -9.06 -14.17
C TYR A 40 4.46 -10.09 -14.78
N TYR A 41 4.26 -11.24 -14.13
CA TYR A 41 3.32 -12.26 -14.62
C TYR A 41 1.86 -11.83 -14.51
N MET A 42 1.48 -11.11 -13.44
CA MET A 42 0.14 -10.50 -13.34
C MET A 42 -0.11 -9.55 -14.53
N TRP A 43 0.86 -8.72 -14.89
CA TRP A 43 0.74 -7.83 -16.06
C TRP A 43 0.69 -8.59 -17.38
N LYS A 44 1.51 -9.64 -17.53
CA LYS A 44 1.49 -10.49 -18.73
C LYS A 44 0.15 -11.20 -18.91
N PHE A 45 -0.55 -11.53 -17.82
CA PHE A 45 -1.91 -12.09 -17.87
C PHE A 45 -2.94 -11.06 -18.36
N ILE A 46 -2.75 -9.78 -18.02
CA ILE A 46 -3.65 -8.69 -18.43
C ILE A 46 -3.36 -8.24 -19.87
N GLU A 47 -2.10 -8.29 -20.32
CA GLU A 47 -1.64 -7.95 -21.69
C GLU A 47 -2.55 -8.39 -22.86
N PRO A 48 -3.05 -9.64 -22.93
CA PRO A 48 -3.92 -10.08 -24.02
C PRO A 48 -5.25 -9.32 -24.12
N GLY A 49 -5.70 -8.67 -23.04
CA GLY A 49 -6.91 -7.85 -23.04
C GLY A 49 -6.74 -6.43 -23.59
N LEU A 50 -5.52 -6.03 -23.99
CA LEU A 50 -5.22 -4.68 -24.48
C LEU A 50 -5.02 -4.61 -26.00
N TYR A 51 -5.28 -3.43 -26.55
CA TYR A 51 -5.09 -3.19 -27.98
C TYR A 51 -3.59 -3.30 -28.38
N PRO A 52 -3.27 -3.71 -29.62
CA PRO A 52 -1.89 -3.91 -30.06
C PRO A 52 -0.99 -2.66 -29.92
N LYS A 53 -1.56 -1.46 -30.11
CA LYS A 53 -0.85 -0.17 -29.93
C LYS A 53 -0.55 0.15 -28.47
N GLU A 54 -1.20 -0.52 -27.53
CA GLU A 54 -1.10 -0.26 -26.09
C GLU A 54 -0.07 -1.13 -25.37
N LYS A 55 0.42 -2.19 -26.01
CA LYS A 55 1.32 -3.18 -25.40
C LYS A 55 2.67 -2.61 -24.95
N SER A 56 3.18 -1.58 -25.63
CA SER A 56 4.49 -0.98 -25.30
C SER A 56 4.51 -0.28 -23.93
N GLY A 57 3.40 0.37 -23.55
CA GLY A 57 3.26 1.02 -22.24
C GLY A 57 3.20 0.02 -21.08
N LEU A 58 2.80 -1.22 -21.35
CA LEU A 58 2.59 -2.25 -20.32
C LEU A 58 3.91 -2.68 -19.66
N ARG A 59 5.00 -2.75 -20.43
CA ARG A 59 6.33 -3.10 -19.90
C ARG A 59 6.82 -2.08 -18.89
N PHE A 60 6.58 -0.79 -19.15
CA PHE A 60 6.88 0.27 -18.20
C PHE A 60 5.97 0.19 -16.97
N SER A 61 4.68 -0.11 -17.14
CA SER A 61 3.75 -0.29 -16.02
C SER A 61 4.19 -1.36 -15.03
N ALA A 62 4.73 -2.49 -15.49
CA ALA A 62 5.24 -3.54 -14.60
C ALA A 62 6.41 -3.05 -13.74
N VAL A 63 7.35 -2.29 -14.32
CA VAL A 63 8.49 -1.71 -13.57
C VAL A 63 8.00 -0.69 -12.55
N PHE A 64 7.09 0.21 -12.94
CA PHE A 64 6.48 1.16 -12.00
C PHE A 64 5.70 0.44 -10.90
N ALA A 65 4.96 -0.62 -11.22
CA ALA A 65 4.23 -1.43 -10.25
C ALA A 65 5.16 -2.03 -9.20
N THR A 66 6.27 -2.62 -9.61
CA THR A 66 7.30 -3.13 -8.69
C THR A 66 7.89 -2.01 -7.84
N LEU A 67 8.22 -0.86 -8.44
CA LEU A 67 8.76 0.29 -7.71
C LEU A 67 7.79 0.79 -6.63
N PHE A 68 6.53 0.99 -6.99
CA PHE A 68 5.49 1.43 -6.06
C PHE A 68 5.22 0.38 -4.97
N PHE A 69 5.29 -0.91 -5.30
CA PHE A 69 5.16 -1.98 -4.30
C PHE A 69 6.29 -1.90 -3.28
N MET A 70 7.54 -1.84 -3.75
CA MET A 70 8.71 -1.75 -2.88
C MET A 70 8.70 -0.48 -2.03
N LEU A 71 8.27 0.65 -2.61
CA LEU A 71 8.12 1.91 -1.89
C LEU A 71 7.02 1.81 -0.82
N GLY A 72 5.91 1.14 -1.11
CA GLY A 72 4.84 0.87 -0.14
C GLY A 72 5.27 -0.07 0.98
N ILE A 73 6.03 -1.12 0.67
CA ILE A 73 6.64 -2.02 1.67
C ILE A 73 7.59 -1.23 2.59
N ALA A 74 8.46 -0.42 2.01
CA ALA A 74 9.38 0.43 2.77
C ALA A 74 8.62 1.41 3.67
N PHE A 75 7.57 2.05 3.16
CA PHE A 75 6.73 2.95 3.94
C PHE A 75 5.98 2.22 5.06
N GLY A 76 5.41 1.05 4.79
CA GLY A 76 4.73 0.23 5.80
C GLY A 76 5.64 -0.24 6.93
N TYR A 77 6.87 -0.66 6.60
CA TYR A 77 7.84 -1.12 7.59
C TYR A 77 8.50 0.02 8.36
N LEU A 78 8.91 1.10 7.69
CA LEU A 78 9.70 2.18 8.30
C LEU A 78 8.88 3.29 8.96
N ILE A 79 7.60 3.45 8.58
CA ILE A 79 6.76 4.54 9.08
C ILE A 79 5.55 3.99 9.84
N ILE A 80 4.76 3.12 9.20
CA ILE A 80 3.50 2.64 9.81
C ILE A 80 3.75 1.72 11.00
N THR A 81 4.63 0.74 10.83
CA THR A 81 4.97 -0.22 11.88
C THR A 81 5.48 0.46 13.16
N PRO A 82 6.51 1.34 13.14
CA PRO A 82 6.97 1.99 14.35
C PRO A 82 5.93 2.93 14.96
N LEU A 83 5.16 3.65 14.15
CA LEU A 83 4.09 4.52 14.65
C LEU A 83 3.04 3.72 15.43
N ALA A 84 2.59 2.62 14.86
CA ALA A 84 1.58 1.77 15.50
C ALA A 84 2.15 1.05 16.73
N LEU A 85 3.37 0.51 16.66
CA LEU A 85 4.02 -0.11 17.81
C LEU A 85 4.24 0.88 18.96
N GLN A 86 4.68 2.11 18.68
CA GLN A 86 4.85 3.14 19.69
C GLN A 86 3.53 3.48 20.38
N PHE A 87 2.44 3.59 19.62
CA PHE A 87 1.12 3.83 20.19
C PHE A 87 0.68 2.68 21.09
N PHE A 88 0.69 1.44 20.60
CA PHE A 88 0.22 0.28 21.38
C PHE A 88 1.11 -0.02 22.59
N ALA A 89 2.40 0.28 22.48
CA ALA A 89 3.35 0.21 23.58
C ALA A 89 3.07 1.24 24.68
N GLY A 90 2.86 2.49 24.29
CA GLY A 90 2.65 3.61 25.20
C GLY A 90 1.22 3.70 25.75
N TYR A 91 0.27 2.98 25.15
CA TYR A 91 -1.12 2.98 25.59
C TYR A 91 -1.30 2.11 26.83
N GLN A 92 -1.56 2.76 27.97
CA GLN A 92 -1.90 2.12 29.23
C GLN A 92 -3.11 2.81 29.86
N ILE A 93 -4.09 2.02 30.30
CA ILE A 93 -5.31 2.54 30.94
C ILE A 93 -5.07 2.83 32.43
N SER A 94 -4.27 1.99 33.08
CA SER A 94 -3.85 2.13 34.48
C SER A 94 -2.40 1.65 34.62
N PRO A 95 -1.57 2.28 35.48
CA PRO A 95 -0.22 1.80 35.79
C PRO A 95 -0.17 0.38 36.37
N GLU A 96 -1.32 -0.13 36.86
CA GLU A 96 -1.44 -1.48 37.41
C GLU A 96 -1.55 -2.57 36.33
N ILE A 97 -1.79 -2.20 35.06
CA ILE A 97 -1.93 -3.13 33.94
C ILE A 97 -0.62 -3.20 33.17
N SER A 98 0.10 -4.31 33.31
CA SER A 98 1.32 -4.57 32.55
C SER A 98 1.01 -4.98 31.11
N ASN A 99 1.61 -4.29 30.13
CA ASN A 99 1.51 -4.64 28.71
C ASN A 99 2.52 -5.76 28.38
N GLU A 100 2.00 -6.98 28.17
CA GLU A 100 2.79 -8.14 27.74
C GLU A 100 2.55 -8.42 26.25
N PHE A 101 3.63 -8.40 25.45
CA PHE A 101 3.55 -8.57 24.00
C PHE A 101 3.85 -10.01 23.59
N ASP A 102 2.94 -10.62 22.81
CA ASP A 102 3.15 -11.94 22.22
C ASP A 102 3.92 -11.84 20.90
N ILE A 103 4.93 -12.70 20.74
CA ILE A 103 5.78 -12.74 19.54
C ILE A 103 5.00 -13.00 18.25
N SER A 104 4.02 -13.91 18.27
CA SER A 104 3.26 -14.28 17.07
C SER A 104 2.39 -13.12 16.61
N ARG A 105 1.80 -12.39 17.57
CA ARG A 105 1.00 -11.18 17.30
C ARG A 105 1.87 -10.05 16.75
N TYR A 106 3.05 -9.85 17.34
CA TYR A 106 4.01 -8.85 16.88
C TYR A 106 4.36 -9.04 15.40
N PHE A 107 4.85 -10.22 15.01
CA PHE A 107 5.22 -10.48 13.60
C PHE A 107 4.02 -10.47 12.65
N SER A 108 2.84 -10.92 13.09
CA SER A 108 1.62 -10.87 12.29
C SER A 108 1.20 -9.43 12.00
N MET A 109 1.30 -8.53 12.98
CA MET A 109 0.96 -7.11 12.82
C MET A 109 1.95 -6.42 11.87
N ILE A 110 3.25 -6.67 12.03
CA ILE A 110 4.29 -6.14 11.12
C ILE A 110 4.01 -6.58 9.69
N THR A 111 3.74 -7.88 9.49
CA THR A 111 3.47 -8.44 8.16
C THR A 111 2.21 -7.82 7.58
N PHE A 112 1.12 -7.73 8.35
CA PHE A 112 -0.14 -7.14 7.93
C PHE A 112 0.00 -5.68 7.49
N TRP A 113 0.66 -4.84 8.30
CA TRP A 113 0.84 -3.43 7.96
C TRP A 113 1.78 -3.24 6.77
N THR A 114 2.90 -3.97 6.75
CA THR A 114 3.90 -3.88 5.66
C THR A 114 3.27 -4.26 4.32
N PHE A 115 2.63 -5.43 4.23
CA PHE A 115 1.99 -5.87 2.99
C PHE A 115 0.75 -5.07 2.63
N GLY A 116 -0.09 -4.74 3.61
CA GLY A 116 -1.30 -3.97 3.37
C GLY A 116 -0.99 -2.62 2.72
N VAL A 117 0.05 -1.94 3.20
CA VAL A 117 0.47 -0.67 2.60
C VAL A 117 1.17 -0.87 1.25
N GLY A 118 1.98 -1.92 1.09
CA GLY A 118 2.54 -2.31 -0.21
C GLY A 118 1.46 -2.49 -1.29
N ILE A 119 0.33 -3.11 -0.95
CA ILE A 119 -0.82 -3.28 -1.83
C ILE A 119 -1.52 -1.93 -2.10
N LEU A 120 -1.72 -1.09 -1.08
CA LEU A 120 -2.34 0.23 -1.27
C LEU A 120 -1.52 1.13 -2.21
N PHE A 121 -0.20 1.00 -2.20
CA PHE A 121 0.67 1.76 -3.10
C PHE A 121 0.55 1.34 -4.56
N GLN A 122 -0.16 0.24 -4.88
CA GLN A 122 -0.51 -0.11 -6.27
C GLN A 122 -1.62 0.77 -6.86
N LEU A 123 -2.31 1.60 -6.06
CA LEU A 123 -3.41 2.45 -6.54
C LEU A 123 -3.06 3.29 -7.79
N PRO A 124 -1.92 3.98 -7.88
CA PRO A 124 -1.58 4.78 -9.07
C PRO A 124 -1.42 3.95 -10.34
N VAL A 125 -0.92 2.72 -10.17
CA VAL A 125 -0.66 1.78 -11.26
C VAL A 125 -1.99 1.21 -11.77
N VAL A 126 -2.89 0.87 -10.85
CA VAL A 126 -4.24 0.41 -11.18
C VAL A 126 -5.03 1.52 -11.89
N ILE A 127 -4.96 2.75 -11.39
CA ILE A 127 -5.66 3.89 -12.00
C ILE A 127 -5.08 4.23 -13.38
N TYR A 128 -3.75 4.20 -13.56
CA TYR A 128 -3.13 4.34 -14.89
C TYR A 128 -3.77 3.38 -15.90
N PHE A 129 -3.90 2.12 -15.50
CA PHE A 129 -4.45 1.08 -16.36
C PHE A 129 -5.94 1.28 -16.65
N LEU A 130 -6.74 1.54 -15.62
CA LEU A 130 -8.17 1.82 -15.77
C LEU A 130 -8.41 3.09 -16.62
N ALA A 131 -7.56 4.09 -16.50
CA ALA A 131 -7.65 5.31 -17.30
C ALA A 131 -7.33 5.04 -18.77
N LYS A 132 -6.35 4.16 -19.04
CA LYS A 132 -6.00 3.75 -20.39
C LYS A 132 -7.12 2.97 -21.07
N MET A 133 -7.81 2.10 -20.34
CA MET A 133 -9.01 1.41 -20.82
C MET A 133 -10.25 2.32 -20.95
N GLY A 134 -10.17 3.59 -20.54
CA GLY A 134 -11.30 4.52 -20.52
C GLY A 134 -12.29 4.31 -19.36
N LEU A 135 -12.04 3.36 -18.45
CA LEU A 135 -12.89 3.08 -17.28
C LEU A 135 -12.75 4.14 -16.18
N ALA A 136 -11.54 4.67 -15.98
CA ALA A 136 -11.27 5.71 -15.00
C ALA A 136 -11.00 7.07 -15.67
N THR A 137 -12.04 7.90 -15.80
CA THR A 137 -11.88 9.25 -16.36
C THR A 137 -11.42 10.25 -15.29
N PRO A 138 -10.64 11.28 -15.66
CA PRO A 138 -10.21 12.33 -14.72
C PRO A 138 -11.39 13.02 -14.02
N ASN A 139 -12.48 13.26 -14.75
CA ASN A 139 -13.70 13.87 -14.19
C ASN A 139 -14.40 12.93 -13.21
N GLY A 140 -14.45 11.62 -13.52
CA GLY A 140 -14.98 10.60 -12.61
C GLY A 140 -14.19 10.53 -11.31
N LEU A 141 -12.87 10.46 -11.39
CA LEU A 141 -11.99 10.44 -10.21
C LEU A 141 -12.06 11.74 -9.40
N ARG A 142 -12.16 12.91 -10.07
CA ARG A 142 -12.37 14.18 -9.36
C ARG A 142 -13.71 14.23 -8.61
N LYS A 143 -14.78 13.72 -9.21
CA LYS A 143 -16.11 13.65 -8.57
C LYS A 143 -16.11 12.69 -7.38
N SER A 144 -15.29 11.63 -7.42
CA SER A 144 -15.18 10.66 -6.33
C SER A 144 -14.14 10.99 -5.25
N ARG A 145 -13.50 12.18 -5.29
CA ARG A 145 -12.56 12.65 -4.25
C ARG A 145 -13.09 12.51 -2.83
N LYS A 146 -14.36 12.88 -2.59
CA LYS A 146 -15.00 12.75 -1.28
C LYS A 146 -15.04 11.29 -0.79
N TYR A 147 -15.24 10.34 -1.70
CA TYR A 147 -15.22 8.91 -1.37
C TYR A 147 -13.80 8.40 -1.17
N ALA A 148 -12.83 8.90 -1.93
CA ALA A 148 -11.41 8.57 -1.73
C ALA A 148 -10.89 9.07 -0.38
N VAL A 149 -11.29 10.28 0.06
CA VAL A 149 -11.00 10.80 1.40
C VAL A 149 -11.55 9.87 2.48
N ILE A 150 -12.82 9.50 2.39
CA ILE A 150 -13.43 8.57 3.35
C ILE A 150 -12.72 7.21 3.32
N GLY A 151 -12.44 6.69 2.13
CA GLY A 151 -11.74 5.42 1.96
C GLY A 151 -10.34 5.42 2.59
N CYS A 152 -9.56 6.49 2.37
CA CYS A 152 -8.23 6.62 2.97
C CYS A 152 -8.29 6.76 4.49
N LEU A 153 -9.30 7.45 5.02
CA LEU A 153 -9.52 7.55 6.47
C LEU A 153 -9.93 6.20 7.07
N VAL A 154 -10.81 5.44 6.42
CA VAL A 154 -11.21 4.09 6.86
C VAL A 154 -10.01 3.13 6.81
N LEU A 155 -9.22 3.17 5.74
CA LEU A 155 -7.99 2.39 5.65
C LEU A 155 -7.00 2.82 6.74
N GLY A 156 -6.82 4.13 6.96
CA GLY A 156 -6.04 4.66 8.07
C GLY A 156 -6.46 4.04 9.40
N ALA A 157 -7.76 4.03 9.71
CA ALA A 157 -8.29 3.44 10.94
C ALA A 157 -8.13 1.90 11.05
N ILE A 158 -7.88 1.20 9.94
CA ILE A 158 -7.56 -0.24 9.95
C ILE A 158 -6.07 -0.46 10.24
N PHE A 159 -5.21 0.40 9.66
CA PHE A 159 -3.76 0.29 9.82
C PHE A 159 -3.25 0.93 11.12
N THR A 160 -3.94 1.94 11.63
CA THR A 160 -3.60 2.62 12.88
C THR A 160 -4.68 2.38 13.93
N PRO A 161 -4.32 2.42 15.22
CA PRO A 161 -5.30 2.54 16.30
C PRO A 161 -6.23 3.75 16.11
N PRO A 162 -7.35 3.83 16.87
CA PRO A 162 -8.33 4.91 16.79
C PRO A 162 -7.81 6.23 17.40
N ASP A 163 -6.67 6.71 16.89
CA ASP A 163 -6.08 8.01 17.17
C ASP A 163 -6.22 8.90 15.92
N PRO A 164 -6.97 10.01 15.99
CA PRO A 164 -7.16 10.92 14.86
C PRO A 164 -5.87 11.46 14.26
N ILE A 165 -4.82 11.69 15.07
CA ILE A 165 -3.56 12.27 14.60
C ILE A 165 -2.81 11.26 13.74
N SER A 166 -2.57 10.07 14.28
CA SER A 166 -1.91 8.96 13.55
C SER A 166 -2.73 8.55 12.32
N GLN A 167 -4.05 8.51 12.42
CA GLN A 167 -4.93 8.19 11.30
C GLN A 167 -4.78 9.20 10.14
N VAL A 168 -4.77 10.50 10.43
CA VAL A 168 -4.58 11.55 9.40
C VAL A 168 -3.17 11.51 8.81
N LEU A 169 -2.16 11.24 9.63
CA LEU A 169 -0.77 11.09 9.19
C LEU A 169 -0.62 9.97 8.16
N VAL A 170 -1.33 8.85 8.35
CA VAL A 170 -1.35 7.71 7.42
C VAL A 170 -2.26 7.94 6.21
N ALA A 171 -3.39 8.61 6.39
CA ALA A 171 -4.30 8.93 5.30
C ALA A 171 -3.69 9.92 4.31
N THR A 172 -2.84 10.86 4.75
CA THR A 172 -2.21 11.87 3.91
C THR A 172 -1.40 11.29 2.74
N PRO A 173 -0.43 10.36 2.94
CA PRO A 173 0.31 9.75 1.84
C PRO A 173 -0.60 8.93 0.91
N LEU A 174 -1.63 8.26 1.44
CA LEU A 174 -2.61 7.56 0.60
C LEU A 174 -3.41 8.54 -0.29
N LEU A 175 -3.78 9.70 0.25
CA LEU A 175 -4.45 10.76 -0.50
C LEU A 175 -3.53 11.41 -1.54
N LEU A 176 -2.25 11.59 -1.22
CA LEU A 176 -1.26 12.06 -2.19
C LEU A 176 -1.10 11.08 -3.34
N LEU A 177 -1.07 9.77 -3.06
CA LEU A 177 -1.07 8.74 -4.10
C LEU A 177 -2.34 8.82 -4.96
N TYR A 178 -3.51 9.02 -4.35
CA TYR A 178 -4.76 9.17 -5.08
C TYR A 178 -4.76 10.43 -5.97
N GLU A 179 -4.26 11.56 -5.48
CA GLU A 179 -4.15 12.79 -6.28
C GLU A 179 -3.14 12.63 -7.42
N GLY A 180 -2.00 11.98 -7.16
CA GLY A 180 -1.05 11.58 -8.21
C GLY A 180 -1.69 10.67 -9.25
N SER A 181 -2.59 9.78 -8.83
CA SER A 181 -3.35 8.91 -9.73
C SER A 181 -4.31 9.68 -10.63
N ILE A 182 -4.96 10.72 -10.11
CA ILE A 182 -5.79 11.64 -10.92
C ILE A 182 -4.93 12.34 -11.97
N TRP A 183 -3.74 12.81 -11.58
CA TRP A 183 -2.83 13.47 -12.51
C TRP A 183 -2.40 12.52 -13.65
N ILE A 184 -2.08 11.27 -13.32
CA ILE A 184 -1.79 10.24 -14.31
C ILE A 184 -2.97 10.05 -15.28
N ALA A 185 -4.20 9.96 -14.77
CA ALA A 185 -5.39 9.82 -15.62
C ALA A 185 -5.58 11.01 -16.58
N VAL A 186 -5.25 12.24 -16.14
CA VAL A 186 -5.29 13.44 -17.00
C VAL A 186 -4.28 13.33 -18.15
N VAL A 187 -3.06 12.93 -17.84
CA VAL A 187 -1.99 12.77 -18.84
C VAL A 187 -2.37 11.71 -19.88
N VAL A 188 -2.91 10.56 -19.42
CA VAL A 188 -3.36 9.48 -20.30
C VAL A 188 -4.49 9.94 -21.20
N LYS A 189 -5.52 10.60 -20.65
CA LYS A 189 -6.65 11.11 -21.44
C LYS A 189 -6.20 12.12 -22.51
N LYS A 190 -5.34 13.09 -22.14
CA LYS A 190 -4.84 14.11 -23.07
C LYS A 190 -4.05 13.50 -24.23
N LYS A 191 -3.32 12.40 -23.99
CA LYS A 191 -2.62 11.67 -25.03
C LYS A 191 -3.60 10.98 -25.99
N GLN A 192 -4.62 10.32 -25.45
CA GLN A 192 -5.67 9.66 -26.24
C GLN A 192 -6.47 10.65 -27.10
N ASP A 193 -6.84 11.81 -26.56
CA ASP A 193 -7.57 12.85 -27.29
C ASP A 193 -6.75 13.37 -28.49
N ARG A 194 -5.43 13.55 -28.32
CA ARG A 194 -4.52 13.96 -29.41
C ARG A 194 -4.37 12.91 -30.51
N GLU A 195 -4.19 11.65 -30.13
CA GLU A 195 -4.10 10.54 -31.09
C GLU A 195 -5.40 10.41 -31.91
N MET A 196 -6.55 10.71 -31.31
CA MET A 196 -7.83 10.74 -32.00
C MET A 196 -7.97 11.95 -32.93
N GLU A 197 -7.54 13.15 -32.51
CA GLU A 197 -7.49 14.34 -33.39
C GLU A 197 -6.57 14.13 -34.61
N GLU A 198 -5.41 13.49 -34.42
CA GLU A 198 -4.48 13.15 -35.50
C GLU A 198 -5.06 12.11 -36.46
N ALA A 199 -5.83 11.14 -35.95
CA ALA A 199 -6.50 10.14 -36.80
C ALA A 199 -7.69 10.69 -37.59
N LEU A 200 -8.26 11.83 -37.17
CA LEU A 200 -9.37 12.51 -37.85
C LEU A 200 -8.91 13.55 -38.88
N ARG A 201 -7.61 13.88 -38.91
CA ARG A 201 -6.98 14.76 -39.91
C ARG A 201 -6.41 13.96 -41.08
#